data_AF-A0A1J3C8K8-F1
#
_entry.id   AF-A0A1J3C8K8-F1
#
_cell.length_a   1.000
_cell.length_b   1.000
_cell.length_c   1.000
_cell.angle_alpha   90.00
_cell.angle_beta   90.00
_cell.angle_gamma   90.00
#
_symmetry.space_group_name_H-M   'P 1'
#
loop_
_entity.id
_entity.type
_entity.pdbx_description
1 polymer ?
#
loop_
_entity_poly.entity_id
_entity_poly.type
_entity_poly.pdbx_seq_one_letter_code
_entity_poly.pdbx_strand_id
1 'polypeptide(L)'
;MDERVSVNISGNGSYNSIFFTAKPSDYLAFERSREEEMELQRNSEKICTLAHDVPSSLSYMSYGLTNNGTTYDGYPVIGKHSDLMSSGGCLDSKEDGLATACPWDSRVKGQFFHKTTFTIPVENLKGFITDIKSLVKIEPKALCGLDLYNGFLIRYVQASSAYLGSEFEFTYYRSRDPLIPRMHQDFLEEIEQMGLFKYGGLPHWGKNRNVAFINAVDKYKNAALFLEVKKMFDPLGLFSSEWTDAVLGLRGNITVDTEGCALEGLCICSKDVHCSPSRGYFCRRGKIYKSAHVCTLEQSRM
;
A
#
# COMPACT_ATOMS: atom_id res chain seq x y z
N MET A 1 6.39 28.50 0.48
CA MET A 1 6.28 29.00 -0.91
C MET A 1 7.56 28.55 -1.61
N ASP A 2 7.49 28.07 -2.85
CA ASP A 2 8.68 27.68 -3.61
C ASP A 2 9.31 28.93 -4.23
N GLU A 3 10.52 29.30 -3.79
CA GLU A 3 11.21 30.54 -4.19
C GLU A 3 12.19 30.35 -5.35
N ARG A 4 12.21 29.16 -5.99
CA ARG A 4 13.13 28.86 -7.09
C ARG A 4 12.84 29.65 -8.38
N VAL A 5 11.68 30.29 -8.48
CA VAL A 5 11.28 31.16 -9.59
C VAL A 5 10.64 32.44 -9.06
N SER A 6 10.76 33.53 -9.81
CA SER A 6 10.13 34.81 -9.45
C SER A 6 8.61 34.67 -9.42
N VAL A 7 7.98 35.20 -8.37
CA VAL A 7 6.51 35.21 -8.17
C VAL A 7 5.75 35.96 -9.27
N ASN A 8 6.45 36.75 -10.09
CA ASN A 8 5.87 37.51 -11.20
C ASN A 8 5.82 36.72 -12.52
N ILE A 9 6.36 35.49 -12.56
CA ILE A 9 6.35 34.67 -13.77
C ILE A 9 5.00 33.95 -13.86
N SER A 10 4.21 34.29 -14.87
CA SER A 10 2.98 33.56 -15.20
C SER A 10 3.29 32.28 -15.97
N GLY A 11 2.50 31.23 -15.74
CA GLY A 11 2.52 30.04 -16.57
C GLY A 11 1.19 29.26 -16.48
N ASN A 12 1.00 28.34 -17.40
CA ASN A 12 -0.19 27.49 -17.50
C ASN A 12 0.15 26.01 -17.28
N GLY A 13 1.19 25.75 -16.50
CA GLY A 13 1.62 24.41 -16.18
C GLY A 13 0.64 23.71 -15.26
N SER A 14 0.56 22.39 -15.40
CA SER A 14 -0.29 21.54 -14.58
C SER A 14 0.41 20.23 -14.27
N TYR A 15 -0.02 19.58 -13.19
CA TYR A 15 0.42 18.26 -12.80
C TYR A 15 -0.79 17.34 -12.73
N ASN A 16 -0.97 16.49 -13.74
CA ASN A 16 -2.00 15.46 -13.72
C ASN A 16 -1.34 14.09 -13.60
N SER A 17 -1.16 13.64 -12.35
CA SER A 17 -0.49 12.38 -12.06
C SER A 17 -1.01 11.24 -12.93
N ILE A 18 -0.12 10.59 -13.67
CA ILE A 18 -0.47 9.47 -14.57
C ILE A 18 -1.08 8.25 -13.87
N PHE A 19 -0.97 8.20 -12.54
CA PHE A 19 -1.66 7.20 -11.72
C PHE A 19 -3.13 7.53 -11.51
N PHE A 20 -3.52 8.80 -11.60
CA PHE A 20 -4.88 9.31 -11.36
C PHE A 20 -5.57 9.81 -12.64
N THR A 21 -5.12 9.32 -13.80
CA THR A 21 -5.77 9.58 -15.09
C THR A 21 -6.50 8.36 -15.60
N ALA A 22 -7.66 8.57 -16.24
CA ALA A 22 -8.34 7.50 -16.94
C ALA A 22 -7.47 6.97 -18.09
N LYS A 23 -7.50 5.65 -18.29
CA LYS A 23 -6.77 4.94 -19.35
C LYS A 23 -7.74 4.08 -20.17
N PRO A 24 -7.39 3.70 -21.40
CA PRO A 24 -8.18 2.73 -22.17
C PRO A 24 -8.40 1.44 -21.36
N SER A 25 -9.65 0.99 -21.28
CA SER A 25 -10.03 -0.16 -20.45
C SER A 25 -9.42 -1.47 -20.92
N ASP A 26 -9.18 -1.62 -22.23
CA ASP A 26 -8.46 -2.75 -22.84
C ASP A 26 -6.99 -2.80 -22.41
N TYR A 27 -6.33 -1.63 -22.36
CA TYR A 27 -4.98 -1.49 -21.86
C TYR A 27 -4.88 -1.87 -20.38
N LEU A 28 -5.81 -1.38 -19.54
CA LEU A 28 -5.87 -1.75 -18.12
C LEU A 28 -6.05 -3.27 -17.93
N ALA A 29 -6.96 -3.88 -18.72
CA ALA A 29 -7.20 -5.32 -18.70
C ALA A 29 -5.97 -6.12 -19.14
N PHE A 30 -5.22 -5.62 -20.12
CA PHE A 30 -3.96 -6.22 -20.56
C PHE A 30 -2.89 -6.15 -19.48
N GLU A 31 -2.62 -4.97 -18.91
CA GLU A 31 -1.65 -4.79 -17.81
C GLU A 31 -1.97 -5.73 -16.66
N ARG A 32 -3.24 -5.75 -16.24
CA ARG A 32 -3.67 -6.59 -15.12
C ARG A 32 -3.52 -8.07 -15.40
N SER A 33 -3.92 -8.53 -16.60
CA SER A 33 -3.82 -9.95 -16.95
C SER A 33 -2.36 -10.42 -17.01
N ARG A 34 -1.45 -9.56 -17.48
CA ARG A 34 -0.02 -9.86 -17.53
C ARG A 34 0.59 -9.95 -16.12
N GLU A 35 0.19 -9.08 -15.21
CA GLU A 35 0.59 -9.16 -13.80
C GLU A 35 0.09 -10.46 -13.15
N GLU A 36 -1.19 -10.79 -13.31
CA GLU A 36 -1.80 -12.02 -12.79
C GLU A 36 -1.11 -13.28 -13.35
N GLU A 37 -0.73 -13.29 -14.63
CA GLU A 37 0.01 -14.39 -15.24
C GLU A 37 1.40 -14.55 -14.60
N MET A 38 2.13 -13.46 -14.39
CA MET A 38 3.46 -13.51 -13.76
C MET A 38 3.39 -13.96 -12.30
N GLU A 39 2.39 -13.50 -11.56
CA GLU A 39 2.07 -13.92 -10.19
C GLU A 39 1.79 -15.43 -10.13
N LEU A 40 0.95 -15.93 -11.05
CA LEU A 40 0.60 -17.35 -11.15
C LEU A 40 1.81 -18.22 -11.54
N GLN A 41 2.62 -17.76 -12.51
CA GLN A 41 3.84 -18.44 -12.97
C GLN A 41 4.97 -18.38 -11.94
N ARG A 42 4.82 -17.63 -10.84
CA ARG A 42 5.88 -17.39 -9.84
C ARG A 42 7.16 -16.83 -10.49
N ASN A 43 7.03 -16.04 -11.55
CA ASN A 43 8.17 -15.59 -12.36
C ASN A 43 8.76 -14.28 -11.83
N SER A 44 9.59 -14.37 -10.79
CA SER A 44 10.26 -13.22 -10.20
C SER A 44 11.18 -12.48 -11.19
N GLU A 45 11.80 -13.20 -12.13
CA GLU A 45 12.67 -12.58 -13.16
C GLU A 45 11.89 -11.58 -14.01
N LYS A 46 10.76 -12.01 -14.59
CA LYS A 46 9.93 -11.15 -15.43
C LYS A 46 9.40 -9.93 -14.67
N ILE A 47 8.99 -10.12 -13.41
CA ILE A 47 8.53 -9.01 -12.55
C ILE A 47 9.66 -8.01 -12.32
N CYS A 48 10.87 -8.47 -11.95
CA CYS A 48 12.01 -7.58 -11.75
C CYS A 48 12.40 -6.82 -13.02
N THR A 49 12.44 -7.49 -14.16
CA THR A 49 12.74 -6.83 -15.45
C THR A 49 11.73 -5.73 -15.75
N LEU A 50 10.43 -6.00 -15.56
CA LEU A 50 9.40 -4.99 -15.79
C LEU A 50 9.49 -3.84 -14.78
N ALA A 51 9.73 -4.16 -13.50
CA ALA A 51 9.82 -3.17 -12.43
C ALA A 51 11.02 -2.23 -12.59
N HIS A 52 12.13 -2.73 -13.12
CA HIS A 52 13.32 -1.93 -13.40
C HIS A 52 13.04 -0.76 -14.36
N ASP A 53 12.11 -0.93 -15.30
CA ASP A 53 11.78 0.07 -16.32
C ASP A 53 10.68 1.04 -15.88
N VAL A 54 10.07 0.84 -14.71
CA VAL A 54 9.01 1.72 -14.19
C VAL A 54 9.53 3.16 -13.99
N PRO A 55 10.63 3.42 -13.25
CA PRO A 55 11.08 4.79 -13.00
C PRO A 55 11.45 5.56 -14.28
N SER A 56 12.06 4.90 -15.27
CA SER A 56 12.40 5.51 -16.55
C SER A 56 11.15 5.84 -17.37
N SER A 57 10.16 4.94 -17.37
CA SER A 57 8.86 5.15 -18.04
C SER A 57 8.09 6.33 -17.43
N LEU A 58 8.04 6.42 -16.09
CA LEU A 58 7.39 7.54 -15.39
C LEU A 58 8.10 8.87 -15.70
N SER A 59 9.44 8.86 -15.72
CA SER A 59 10.24 10.03 -16.03
C SER A 59 10.09 10.47 -17.49
N TYR A 60 9.97 9.52 -18.43
CA TYR A 60 9.68 9.79 -19.84
C TYR A 60 8.32 10.48 -20.03
N MET A 61 7.32 10.10 -19.25
CA MET A 61 6.00 10.74 -19.22
C MET A 61 5.95 12.00 -18.32
N SER A 62 7.11 12.45 -17.82
CA SER A 62 7.23 13.60 -16.90
C SER A 62 6.31 13.50 -15.68
N TYR A 63 5.97 12.28 -15.25
CA TYR A 63 5.00 11.97 -14.20
C TYR A 63 3.59 12.58 -14.42
N GLY A 64 3.31 13.12 -15.62
CA GLY A 64 2.08 13.85 -15.94
C GLY A 64 2.17 15.38 -15.80
N LEU A 65 3.38 15.94 -15.68
CA LEU A 65 3.61 17.38 -15.76
C LEU A 65 3.45 17.90 -17.19
N THR A 66 2.87 19.08 -17.34
CA THR A 66 2.80 19.82 -18.62
C THR A 66 3.09 21.30 -18.39
N ASN A 67 3.66 22.00 -19.36
CA ASN A 67 3.98 23.44 -19.28
C ASN A 67 2.81 24.33 -19.72
N ASN A 68 1.89 23.79 -20.51
CA ASN A 68 0.78 24.51 -21.13
C ASN A 68 -0.59 23.82 -20.97
N GLY A 69 -0.65 22.73 -20.20
CA GLY A 69 -1.84 21.89 -20.02
C GLY A 69 -1.87 20.64 -20.91
N THR A 70 -0.97 20.52 -21.90
CA THR A 70 -0.97 19.41 -22.87
C THR A 70 0.40 18.80 -23.12
N THR A 71 1.47 19.59 -23.22
CA THR A 71 2.83 19.12 -23.51
C THR A 71 3.80 19.47 -22.40
N TYR A 72 4.80 18.61 -22.22
CA TYR A 72 5.94 18.88 -21.35
C TYR A 72 7.12 19.38 -22.18
N ASP A 73 7.56 20.61 -21.89
CA ASP A 73 8.65 21.30 -22.60
C ASP A 73 9.91 21.46 -21.73
N GLY A 74 9.89 20.96 -20.49
CA GLY A 74 11.01 21.01 -19.57
C GLY A 74 10.71 21.80 -18.29
N TYR A 75 11.68 21.80 -17.37
CA TYR A 75 11.63 22.61 -16.16
C TYR A 75 12.14 24.05 -16.40
N PRO A 76 11.65 25.05 -15.63
CA PRO A 76 10.61 24.93 -14.60
C PRO A 76 9.20 24.84 -15.21
N VAL A 77 8.34 24.04 -14.59
CA VAL A 77 6.89 24.02 -14.88
C VAL A 77 6.21 25.02 -13.98
N ILE A 78 5.68 26.10 -14.56
CA ILE A 78 5.10 27.24 -13.83
C ILE A 78 3.60 27.25 -14.10
N GLY A 79 2.79 27.28 -13.05
CA GLY A 79 1.34 27.17 -13.13
C GLY A 79 0.66 27.59 -11.83
N LYS A 80 -0.66 27.59 -11.83
CA LYS A 80 -1.42 27.86 -10.60
C LYS A 80 -1.16 26.74 -9.59
N HIS A 81 -1.11 27.11 -8.31
CA HIS A 81 -0.88 26.13 -7.25
C HIS A 81 -1.95 25.02 -7.24
N SER A 82 -3.22 25.35 -7.54
CA SER A 82 -4.29 24.36 -7.70
C SER A 82 -3.96 23.32 -8.75
N ASP A 83 -3.40 23.75 -9.88
CA ASP A 83 -3.20 22.91 -11.06
C ASP A 83 -1.92 22.07 -10.95
N LEU A 84 -0.97 22.51 -10.11
CA LEU A 84 0.28 21.80 -9.82
C LEU A 84 0.19 20.86 -8.60
N MET A 85 -0.76 21.09 -7.69
CA MET A 85 -0.88 20.31 -6.43
C MET A 85 -2.11 19.40 -6.39
N SER A 86 -2.99 19.46 -7.38
CA SER A 86 -4.11 18.55 -7.51
C SER A 86 -3.91 17.64 -8.71
N SER A 87 -4.38 16.41 -8.60
CA SER A 87 -4.44 15.47 -9.72
C SER A 87 -5.78 14.75 -9.62
N GLY A 88 -6.50 14.70 -10.72
CA GLY A 88 -7.89 14.25 -10.72
C GLY A 88 -8.43 13.94 -12.09
N GLY A 89 -7.59 13.70 -13.11
CA GLY A 89 -8.06 13.44 -14.48
C GLY A 89 -9.03 12.26 -14.60
N CYS A 90 -9.05 11.37 -13.61
CA CYS A 90 -10.05 10.34 -13.40
C CYS A 90 -11.48 10.87 -13.16
N LEU A 91 -11.65 11.97 -12.41
CA LEU A 91 -12.94 12.59 -12.15
C LEU A 91 -13.47 13.37 -13.36
N ASP A 92 -12.57 13.81 -14.23
CA ASP A 92 -12.89 14.53 -15.46
C ASP A 92 -13.07 13.60 -16.68
N SER A 93 -13.07 12.27 -16.46
CA SER A 93 -13.23 11.29 -17.54
C SER A 93 -14.60 11.39 -18.18
N LYS A 94 -14.67 11.21 -19.50
CA LYS A 94 -15.95 11.23 -20.23
C LYS A 94 -16.77 10.00 -19.86
N GLU A 95 -18.09 10.18 -19.78
CA GLU A 95 -19.04 9.07 -19.79
C GLU A 95 -19.08 8.44 -21.19
N ASP A 96 -18.12 7.56 -21.46
CA ASP A 96 -17.85 6.95 -22.76
C ASP A 96 -18.22 5.46 -22.83
N GLY A 97 -19.05 5.00 -21.88
CA GLY A 97 -19.43 3.60 -21.77
C GLY A 97 -18.30 2.68 -21.30
N LEU A 98 -17.36 3.20 -20.49
CA LEU A 98 -16.17 2.50 -20.00
C LEU A 98 -15.14 2.19 -21.10
N ALA A 99 -15.11 2.96 -22.19
CA ALA A 99 -14.01 2.88 -23.14
C ALA A 99 -12.70 3.35 -22.47
N THR A 100 -12.81 4.33 -21.57
CA THR A 100 -11.76 4.69 -20.62
C THR A 100 -12.25 4.52 -19.19
N ALA A 101 -11.33 4.21 -18.27
CA ALA A 101 -11.65 4.04 -16.86
C ALA A 101 -10.46 4.39 -15.98
N CYS A 102 -10.74 4.68 -14.71
CA CYS A 102 -9.69 4.77 -13.70
C CYS A 102 -9.01 3.42 -13.50
N PRO A 103 -7.70 3.38 -13.22
CA PRO A 103 -6.98 2.12 -13.04
C PRO A 103 -7.60 1.20 -11.99
N TRP A 104 -8.25 1.74 -10.95
CA TRP A 104 -8.92 0.99 -9.88
C TRP A 104 -10.44 0.85 -10.04
N ASP A 105 -11.03 1.25 -11.17
CA ASP A 105 -12.47 1.12 -11.39
C ASP A 105 -12.89 -0.35 -11.34
N SER A 106 -13.84 -0.68 -10.44
CA SER A 106 -14.25 -2.06 -10.19
C SER A 106 -15.01 -2.69 -11.36
N ARG A 107 -15.51 -1.90 -12.30
CA ARG A 107 -16.31 -2.34 -13.45
C ARG A 107 -15.45 -2.88 -14.59
N VAL A 108 -14.15 -2.59 -14.59
CA VAL A 108 -13.18 -3.08 -15.58
C VAL A 108 -12.15 -3.99 -14.92
N LYS A 109 -11.40 -4.74 -15.74
CA LYS A 109 -10.28 -5.57 -15.25
C LYS A 109 -9.05 -4.71 -14.97
N GLY A 110 -9.17 -3.75 -14.06
CA GLY A 110 -8.10 -2.84 -13.67
C GLY A 110 -7.19 -3.37 -12.56
N GLN A 111 -6.33 -2.48 -12.07
CA GLN A 111 -5.46 -2.69 -10.93
C GLN A 111 -6.28 -3.10 -9.69
N PHE A 112 -5.75 -4.06 -8.96
CA PHE A 112 -6.31 -4.49 -7.68
C PHE A 112 -5.19 -4.84 -6.71
N PHE A 113 -5.09 -4.07 -5.64
CA PHE A 113 -3.93 -4.06 -4.77
C PHE A 113 -4.34 -3.77 -3.34
N HIS A 114 -3.43 -4.11 -2.43
CA HIS A 114 -3.44 -3.58 -1.08
C HIS A 114 -2.34 -2.53 -0.92
N LYS A 115 -2.54 -1.70 0.08
CA LYS A 115 -1.56 -0.74 0.56
C LYS A 115 -1.43 -0.96 2.06
N THR A 116 -0.19 -1.12 2.51
CA THR A 116 0.16 -1.18 3.94
C THR A 116 0.92 0.08 4.26
N THR A 117 0.54 0.73 5.35
CA THR A 117 1.16 2.00 5.75
C THR A 117 1.25 2.10 7.26
N PHE A 118 2.44 2.37 7.78
CA PHE A 118 2.62 2.58 9.21
C PHE A 118 3.72 3.61 9.49
N THR A 119 3.64 4.22 10.66
CA THR A 119 4.68 5.11 11.18
C THR A 119 5.63 4.30 12.03
N ILE A 120 6.94 4.46 11.87
CA ILE A 120 7.92 4.05 12.89
C ILE A 120 8.67 5.28 13.42
N PRO A 121 9.09 5.27 14.70
CA PRO A 121 9.99 6.28 15.22
C PRO A 121 11.29 6.36 14.41
N VAL A 122 11.80 7.57 14.17
CA VAL A 122 12.99 7.79 13.32
C VAL A 122 14.22 7.06 13.86
N GLU A 123 14.36 6.99 15.18
CA GLU A 123 15.41 6.25 15.89
C GLU A 123 15.45 4.75 15.53
N ASN A 124 14.30 4.18 15.16
CA ASN A 124 14.14 2.78 14.80
C ASN A 124 14.32 2.52 13.30
N LEU A 125 14.28 3.56 12.46
CA LEU A 125 14.32 3.45 11.00
C LEU A 125 15.55 2.69 10.51
N LYS A 126 16.72 2.97 11.08
CA LYS A 126 17.97 2.29 10.69
C LYS A 126 17.86 0.78 10.91
N GLY A 127 17.35 0.36 12.07
CA GLY A 127 17.15 -1.06 12.38
C GLY A 127 16.17 -1.71 11.41
N PHE A 128 15.04 -1.05 11.17
CA PHE A 128 14.02 -1.56 10.25
C PHE A 128 14.54 -1.74 8.83
N ILE A 129 15.25 -0.75 8.27
CA ILE A 129 15.88 -0.86 6.95
C ILE A 129 16.93 -1.99 6.93
N THR A 130 17.71 -2.15 8.00
CA THR A 130 18.69 -3.23 8.09
C THR A 130 18.05 -4.62 8.06
N ASP A 131 16.90 -4.81 8.71
CA ASP A 131 16.16 -6.06 8.65
C ASP A 131 15.58 -6.33 7.24
N ILE A 132 14.99 -5.31 6.59
CA ILE A 132 14.52 -5.44 5.20
C ILE A 132 15.68 -5.82 4.28
N LYS A 133 16.84 -5.16 4.41
CA LYS A 133 18.03 -5.52 3.65
C LYS A 133 18.49 -6.95 3.91
N SER A 134 18.26 -7.46 5.13
CA SER A 134 18.60 -8.84 5.48
C SER A 134 17.63 -9.83 4.84
N LEU A 135 16.34 -9.49 4.71
CA LEU A 135 15.40 -10.25 3.90
C LEU A 135 15.80 -10.26 2.42
N VAL A 136 16.13 -9.11 1.83
CA VAL A 136 16.57 -9.02 0.42
C VAL A 136 17.82 -9.85 0.16
N LYS A 137 18.72 -10.02 1.14
CA LYS A 137 19.88 -10.91 0.99
C LYS A 137 19.51 -12.39 0.85
N ILE A 138 18.36 -12.80 1.39
CA ILE A 138 17.88 -14.19 1.32
C ILE A 138 17.28 -14.45 -0.07
N GLU A 139 16.44 -13.55 -0.55
CA GLU A 139 15.84 -13.62 -1.88
C GLU A 139 15.87 -12.21 -2.50
N PRO A 140 16.89 -11.91 -3.34
CA PRO A 140 17.08 -10.57 -3.91
C PRO A 140 15.90 -10.06 -4.74
N LYS A 141 15.08 -10.96 -5.28
CA LYS A 141 13.95 -10.63 -6.15
C LYS A 141 12.62 -10.56 -5.41
N ALA A 142 12.62 -10.75 -4.08
CA ALA A 142 11.40 -10.83 -3.28
C ALA A 142 10.56 -9.55 -3.32
N LEU A 143 11.20 -8.40 -3.52
CA LEU A 143 10.55 -7.09 -3.44
C LEU A 143 10.28 -6.44 -4.80
N CYS A 144 10.66 -7.08 -5.91
CA CYS A 144 10.39 -6.55 -7.25
C CYS A 144 8.90 -6.34 -7.54
N GLY A 145 8.02 -7.13 -6.88
CA GLY A 145 6.58 -6.91 -6.95
C GLY A 145 6.15 -5.57 -6.36
N LEU A 146 6.86 -5.03 -5.36
CA LEU A 146 6.63 -3.68 -4.85
C LEU A 146 7.14 -2.62 -5.83
N ASP A 147 8.25 -2.90 -6.52
CA ASP A 147 8.87 -1.95 -7.45
C ASP A 147 7.98 -1.67 -8.67
N LEU A 148 7.10 -2.62 -9.05
CA LEU A 148 6.01 -2.35 -10.02
C LEU A 148 5.06 -1.23 -9.55
N TYR A 149 4.95 -1.01 -8.25
CA TYR A 149 4.13 0.01 -7.61
C TYR A 149 4.97 1.14 -6.97
N ASN A 150 6.15 1.44 -7.51
CA ASN A 150 7.09 2.46 -7.04
C ASN A 150 7.85 2.12 -5.74
N GLY A 151 7.86 0.84 -5.34
CA GLY A 151 8.62 0.37 -4.19
C GLY A 151 8.10 0.89 -2.86
N PHE A 152 9.01 1.23 -1.95
CA PHE A 152 8.68 1.83 -0.67
C PHE A 152 8.65 3.35 -0.74
N LEU A 153 7.55 3.95 -0.31
CA LEU A 153 7.45 5.38 -0.11
C LEU A 153 7.72 5.69 1.37
N ILE A 154 8.83 6.38 1.63
CA ILE A 154 9.23 6.78 2.97
C ILE A 154 9.06 8.29 3.10
N ARG A 155 8.16 8.73 3.98
CA ARG A 155 7.90 10.15 4.22
C ARG A 155 7.95 10.45 5.70
N TYR A 156 8.86 11.34 6.08
CA TYR A 156 8.89 11.93 7.41
C TYR A 156 8.40 13.36 7.32
N VAL A 157 7.40 13.66 8.15
CA VAL A 157 6.93 15.01 8.41
C VAL A 157 7.36 15.41 9.82
N GLN A 158 7.56 16.72 10.02
CA GLN A 158 7.86 17.24 11.34
C GLN A 158 6.78 16.80 12.33
N ALA A 159 7.20 16.38 13.53
CA ALA A 159 6.27 16.00 14.58
C ALA A 159 5.26 17.15 14.81
N SER A 160 3.98 16.82 14.72
CA SER A 160 2.90 17.76 15.00
C SER A 160 2.20 17.35 16.29
N SER A 161 1.40 18.25 16.87
CA SER A 161 0.48 17.90 17.95
C SER A 161 -0.71 17.06 17.46
N ALA A 162 -0.83 16.82 16.14
CA ALA A 162 -1.84 15.91 15.62
C ALA A 162 -1.55 14.50 16.12
N TYR A 163 -2.62 13.79 16.49
CA TYR A 163 -2.50 12.50 17.16
C TYR A 163 -1.95 11.39 16.25
N LEU A 164 -1.78 11.64 14.94
CA LEU A 164 -1.40 10.69 13.88
C LEU A 164 -0.42 11.36 12.89
N GLY A 165 0.74 10.78 12.56
CA GLY A 165 1.65 11.36 11.56
C GLY A 165 2.90 10.52 11.19
N SER A 166 3.53 10.86 10.04
CA SER A 166 4.68 10.24 9.32
C SER A 166 4.49 8.78 8.86
N GLU A 167 4.93 8.39 7.67
CA GLU A 167 4.50 7.13 7.04
C GLU A 167 5.59 6.41 6.24
N PHE A 168 5.74 5.12 6.50
CA PHE A 168 6.33 4.12 5.63
C PHE A 168 5.19 3.39 4.90
N GLU A 169 5.21 3.41 3.57
CA GLU A 169 4.11 2.92 2.73
C GLU A 169 4.64 2.00 1.62
N PHE A 170 3.92 0.93 1.34
CA PHE A 170 4.13 0.10 0.15
C PHE A 170 2.81 -0.43 -0.38
N THR A 171 2.73 -0.49 -1.71
CA THR A 171 1.57 -0.99 -2.46
C THR A 171 1.95 -2.30 -3.13
N TYR A 172 1.04 -3.26 -3.15
CA TYR A 172 1.34 -4.59 -3.68
C TYR A 172 0.11 -5.27 -4.24
N TYR A 173 0.35 -6.15 -5.21
CA TYR A 173 -0.65 -6.99 -5.85
C TYR A 173 -1.55 -7.71 -4.84
N ARG A 174 -2.86 -7.70 -5.12
CA ARG A 174 -3.83 -8.62 -4.53
C ARG A 174 -4.64 -9.28 -5.63
N SER A 175 -4.73 -10.61 -5.60
CA SER A 175 -5.65 -11.36 -6.47
C SER A 175 -7.09 -10.99 -6.14
N ARG A 176 -8.04 -11.03 -7.08
CA ARG A 176 -9.48 -10.90 -6.76
C ARG A 176 -10.04 -12.11 -6.00
N ASP A 177 -9.45 -13.28 -6.19
CA ASP A 177 -9.70 -14.47 -5.37
C ASP A 177 -8.86 -14.37 -4.07
N PRO A 178 -9.49 -14.28 -2.88
CA PRO A 178 -8.81 -14.14 -1.60
C PRO A 178 -7.99 -15.38 -1.21
N LEU A 179 -8.20 -16.52 -1.87
CA LEU A 179 -7.47 -17.76 -1.62
C LEU A 179 -6.25 -17.93 -2.55
N ILE A 180 -5.93 -16.94 -3.39
CA ILE A 180 -4.72 -16.95 -4.23
C ILE A 180 -3.61 -16.16 -3.54
N PRO A 181 -2.54 -16.82 -3.03
CA PRO A 181 -1.40 -16.13 -2.44
C PRO A 181 -0.58 -15.41 -3.51
N ARG A 182 -0.15 -14.17 -3.20
CA ARG A 182 0.79 -13.43 -4.06
C ARG A 182 2.20 -14.00 -3.95
N MET A 183 3.05 -13.66 -4.90
CA MET A 183 4.47 -14.00 -4.90
C MET A 183 5.16 -13.33 -3.71
N HIS A 184 6.03 -14.06 -3.03
CA HIS A 184 6.74 -13.55 -1.83
C HIS A 184 5.78 -13.00 -0.76
N GLN A 185 4.59 -13.62 -0.63
CA GLN A 185 3.58 -13.30 0.39
C GLN A 185 4.23 -13.19 1.78
N ASP A 186 5.07 -14.17 2.11
CA ASP A 186 5.82 -14.29 3.36
C ASP A 186 6.77 -13.13 3.63
N PHE A 187 7.50 -12.65 2.63
CA PHE A 187 8.38 -11.48 2.77
C PHE A 187 7.58 -10.23 3.12
N LEU A 188 6.49 -10.00 2.40
CA LEU A 188 5.67 -8.80 2.58
C LEU A 188 4.88 -8.82 3.90
N GLU A 189 4.36 -9.97 4.32
CA GLU A 189 3.76 -10.14 5.65
C GLU A 189 4.79 -9.98 6.77
N GLU A 190 6.02 -10.46 6.57
CA GLU A 190 7.08 -10.31 7.56
C GLU A 190 7.50 -8.84 7.72
N ILE A 191 7.62 -8.09 6.62
CA ILE A 191 7.91 -6.65 6.64
C ILE A 191 6.79 -5.88 7.35
N GLU A 192 5.53 -6.20 7.06
CA GLU A 192 4.35 -5.64 7.75
C GLU A 192 4.43 -5.89 9.26
N GLN A 193 4.66 -7.14 9.67
CA GLN A 193 4.75 -7.51 11.09
C GLN A 193 5.97 -6.92 11.79
N MET A 194 7.12 -6.81 11.11
CA MET A 194 8.28 -6.11 11.66
C MET A 194 7.95 -4.64 11.95
N GLY A 195 7.39 -3.94 10.96
CA GLY A 195 7.06 -2.53 11.10
C GLY A 195 6.08 -2.28 12.25
N LEU A 196 4.98 -3.03 12.26
CA LEU A 196 3.90 -2.84 13.23
C LEU A 196 4.22 -3.37 14.63
N PHE A 197 4.86 -4.52 14.75
CA PHE A 197 5.03 -5.20 16.03
C PHE A 197 6.46 -5.15 16.57
N LYS A 198 7.47 -5.43 15.75
CA LYS A 198 8.88 -5.37 16.20
C LYS A 198 9.32 -3.93 16.50
N TYR A 199 8.94 -2.99 15.63
CA TYR A 199 9.36 -1.58 15.72
C TYR A 199 8.30 -0.65 16.32
N GLY A 200 7.20 -1.22 16.82
CA GLY A 200 6.15 -0.47 17.51
C GLY A 200 5.37 0.48 16.59
N GLY A 201 5.24 0.15 15.31
CA GLY A 201 4.66 1.05 14.34
C GLY A 201 3.17 1.34 14.56
N LEU A 202 2.78 2.58 14.26
CA LEU A 202 1.39 3.04 14.29
C LEU A 202 0.75 2.84 12.92
N PRO A 203 -0.39 2.12 12.82
CA PRO A 203 -1.03 1.90 11.53
C PRO A 203 -1.69 3.17 11.00
N HIS A 204 -1.57 3.41 9.70
CA HIS A 204 -2.44 4.37 9.01
C HIS A 204 -3.88 3.87 8.98
N TRP A 205 -4.83 4.68 9.44
CA TRP A 205 -6.24 4.29 9.59
C TRP A 205 -6.94 3.90 8.27
N GLY A 206 -6.68 4.63 7.18
CA GLY A 206 -7.29 4.37 5.86
C GLY A 206 -6.48 3.50 4.87
N LYS A 207 -5.36 2.90 5.27
CA LYS A 207 -4.42 2.19 4.35
C LYS A 207 -3.85 0.93 5.00
N ASN A 208 -4.73 0.13 5.59
CA ASN A 208 -4.37 -1.10 6.29
C ASN A 208 -5.54 -2.08 6.34
N ARG A 209 -5.24 -3.27 6.85
CA ARG A 209 -6.16 -4.37 7.11
C ARG A 209 -6.12 -4.70 8.61
N ASN A 210 -6.98 -5.61 9.07
CA ASN A 210 -7.17 -5.88 10.50
C ASN A 210 -5.88 -6.24 11.24
N VAL A 211 -4.93 -6.95 10.61
CA VAL A 211 -3.63 -7.28 11.22
C VAL A 211 -2.92 -6.03 11.77
N ALA A 212 -2.99 -4.90 11.07
CA ALA A 212 -2.31 -3.68 11.49
C ALA A 212 -2.91 -3.06 12.76
N PHE A 213 -4.17 -3.37 13.04
CA PHE A 213 -4.92 -2.82 14.16
C PHE A 213 -4.90 -3.71 15.41
N ILE A 214 -4.25 -4.88 15.36
CA ILE A 214 -4.05 -5.74 16.53
C ILE A 214 -3.28 -4.93 17.60
N ASN A 215 -3.95 -4.72 18.73
CA ASN A 215 -3.45 -3.94 19.87
C ASN A 215 -2.95 -2.53 19.47
N ALA A 216 -3.51 -1.93 18.42
CA ALA A 216 -3.05 -0.63 17.94
C ALA A 216 -3.33 0.50 18.94
N VAL A 217 -4.45 0.43 19.66
CA VAL A 217 -4.87 1.43 20.66
C VAL A 217 -3.83 1.60 21.75
N ASP A 218 -3.22 0.51 22.20
CA ASP A 218 -2.19 0.51 23.25
C ASP A 218 -0.95 1.30 22.84
N LYS A 219 -0.73 1.50 21.53
CA LYS A 219 0.39 2.24 20.99
C LYS A 219 0.14 3.76 20.95
N TYR A 220 -1.12 4.20 21.07
CA TYR A 220 -1.49 5.60 21.03
C TYR A 220 -1.51 6.23 22.43
N LYS A 221 -0.57 7.14 22.71
CA LYS A 221 -0.44 7.82 24.01
C LYS A 221 -1.73 8.46 24.54
N ASN A 222 -2.57 8.98 23.64
CA ASN A 222 -3.80 9.70 23.98
C ASN A 222 -5.08 8.88 23.69
N ALA A 223 -4.97 7.55 23.57
CA ALA A 223 -6.12 6.69 23.32
C ALA A 223 -7.23 6.85 24.36
N ALA A 224 -6.88 6.90 25.65
CA ALA A 224 -7.87 7.06 26.73
C ALA A 224 -8.66 8.37 26.60
N LEU A 225 -7.97 9.48 26.33
CA LEU A 225 -8.60 10.79 26.11
C LEU A 225 -9.51 10.76 24.87
N PHE A 226 -9.08 10.11 23.79
CA PHE A 226 -9.92 9.94 22.61
C PHE A 226 -11.22 9.19 22.94
N LEU A 227 -11.14 8.12 23.73
CA LEU A 227 -12.31 7.34 24.15
C LEU A 227 -13.27 8.15 25.05
N GLU A 228 -12.73 8.99 25.94
CA GLU A 228 -13.52 9.92 26.76
C GLU A 228 -14.29 10.93 25.89
N VAL A 229 -13.60 11.58 24.94
CA VAL A 229 -14.21 12.52 24.00
C VAL A 229 -15.25 11.81 23.13
N LYS A 230 -14.93 10.62 22.60
CA LYS A 230 -15.88 9.80 21.83
C LYS A 230 -17.15 9.54 22.64
N LYS A 231 -17.03 9.12 23.90
CA LYS A 231 -18.19 8.85 24.77
C LYS A 231 -19.01 10.11 25.07
N MET A 232 -18.37 11.27 25.17
CA MET A 232 -19.03 12.55 25.39
C MET A 232 -19.86 12.99 24.19
N PHE A 233 -19.31 12.86 22.98
CA PHE A 233 -19.96 13.32 21.74
C PHE A 233 -20.86 12.26 21.07
N ASP A 234 -20.63 10.97 21.34
CA ASP A 234 -21.42 9.85 20.81
C ASP A 234 -21.82 8.87 21.93
N PRO A 235 -22.63 9.30 22.92
CA PRO A 235 -22.99 8.47 24.08
C PRO A 235 -23.87 7.28 23.72
N LEU A 236 -24.57 7.33 22.58
CA LEU A 236 -25.43 6.25 22.07
C LEU A 236 -24.69 5.32 21.09
N GLY A 237 -23.46 5.65 20.70
CA GLY A 237 -22.69 4.84 19.77
C GLY A 237 -23.21 4.88 18.32
N LEU A 238 -23.88 5.95 17.90
CA LEU A 238 -24.45 6.10 16.54
C LEU A 238 -23.39 6.04 15.45
N PHE A 239 -22.14 6.42 15.76
CA PHE A 239 -21.01 6.39 14.84
C PHE A 239 -20.07 5.21 15.11
N SER A 240 -20.53 4.22 15.87
CA SER A 240 -19.76 3.04 16.24
C SER A 240 -20.24 1.82 15.44
N SER A 241 -19.30 0.94 15.11
CA SER A 241 -19.55 -0.37 14.52
C SER A 241 -18.80 -1.45 15.30
N GLU A 242 -19.15 -2.70 15.05
CA GLU A 242 -18.40 -3.84 15.63
C GLU A 242 -16.91 -3.76 15.31
N TRP A 243 -16.57 -3.31 14.10
CA TRP A 243 -15.18 -3.15 13.70
C TRP A 243 -14.49 -2.00 14.43
N THR A 244 -15.11 -0.81 14.52
CA THR A 244 -14.48 0.32 15.24
C THR A 244 -14.29 0.00 16.70
N ASP A 245 -15.25 -0.69 17.32
CA ASP A 245 -15.15 -1.07 18.71
C ASP A 245 -14.05 -2.12 18.94
N ALA A 246 -13.88 -3.07 18.01
CA ALA A 246 -12.82 -4.06 18.08
C ALA A 246 -11.44 -3.42 17.90
N VAL A 247 -11.29 -2.52 16.93
CA VAL A 247 -10.04 -1.76 16.76
C VAL A 247 -9.74 -0.91 17.98
N LEU A 248 -10.77 -0.30 18.59
CA LEU A 248 -10.64 0.55 19.78
C LEU A 248 -10.47 -0.23 21.09
N GLY A 249 -10.44 -1.58 21.04
CA GLY A 249 -10.27 -2.43 22.22
C GLY A 249 -11.47 -2.38 23.18
N LEU A 250 -12.64 -1.95 22.71
CA LEU A 250 -13.86 -1.81 23.52
C LEU A 250 -14.65 -3.11 23.61
N ARG A 251 -14.87 -3.77 22.46
CA ARG A 251 -15.61 -5.04 22.35
C ARG A 251 -15.33 -5.72 21.02
N GLY A 252 -15.54 -7.03 20.97
CA GLY A 252 -15.34 -7.84 19.76
C GLY A 252 -13.88 -8.24 19.56
N ASN A 253 -13.61 -8.89 18.42
CA ASN A 253 -12.27 -9.28 18.03
C ASN A 253 -11.95 -8.67 16.66
N ILE A 254 -10.74 -8.13 16.53
CA ILE A 254 -10.27 -7.56 15.27
C ILE A 254 -9.84 -8.66 14.30
N THR A 255 -9.43 -9.83 14.79
CA THR A 255 -8.97 -10.93 13.95
C THR A 255 -10.10 -11.86 13.55
N VAL A 256 -10.00 -12.40 12.33
CA VAL A 256 -10.95 -13.38 11.77
C VAL A 256 -10.27 -14.74 11.66
N ASP A 257 -10.89 -15.81 12.14
CA ASP A 257 -10.34 -17.18 12.12
C ASP A 257 -11.06 -18.02 11.04
N THR A 258 -10.78 -17.72 9.77
CA THR A 258 -11.36 -18.41 8.61
C THR A 258 -10.28 -18.87 7.63
N GLU A 259 -10.64 -19.77 6.72
CA GLU A 259 -9.76 -20.15 5.60
C GLU A 259 -9.28 -18.89 4.85
N GLY A 260 -7.98 -18.85 4.55
CA GLY A 260 -7.37 -17.74 3.83
C GLY A 260 -7.26 -16.41 4.58
N CYS A 261 -7.63 -16.33 5.88
CA CYS A 261 -7.66 -15.05 6.61
C CYS A 261 -6.32 -14.31 6.61
N ALA A 262 -5.19 -15.02 6.58
CA ALA A 262 -3.87 -14.39 6.62
C ALA A 262 -3.49 -13.78 5.26
N LEU A 263 -3.89 -14.42 4.15
CA LEU A 263 -3.67 -13.89 2.80
C LEU A 263 -4.30 -12.51 2.63
N GLU A 264 -5.49 -12.34 3.22
CA GLU A 264 -6.27 -11.10 3.24
C GLU A 264 -5.87 -10.13 4.37
N GLY A 265 -4.88 -10.46 5.21
CA GLY A 265 -4.48 -9.61 6.34
C GLY A 265 -5.59 -9.43 7.39
N LEU A 266 -6.51 -10.38 7.48
CA LEU A 266 -7.56 -10.42 8.50
C LEU A 266 -7.10 -11.10 9.79
N CYS A 267 -6.02 -11.88 9.73
CA CYS A 267 -5.39 -12.54 10.86
C CYS A 267 -3.88 -12.65 10.66
N ILE A 268 -3.12 -12.82 11.73
CA ILE A 268 -1.77 -13.39 11.65
C ILE A 268 -1.97 -14.91 11.57
N CYS A 269 -1.28 -15.58 10.65
CA CYS A 269 -1.50 -17.02 10.49
C CYS A 269 -1.10 -17.77 11.77
N SER A 270 -1.90 -18.77 12.13
CA SER A 270 -1.62 -19.70 13.23
C SER A 270 -1.91 -21.16 12.84
N LYS A 271 -2.67 -21.36 11.76
CA LYS A 271 -2.98 -22.64 11.16
C LYS A 271 -2.65 -22.57 9.68
N ASP A 272 -2.28 -23.69 9.09
CA ASP A 272 -1.94 -23.74 7.66
C ASP A 272 -3.13 -23.35 6.77
N VAL A 273 -4.36 -23.67 7.18
CA VAL A 273 -5.59 -23.28 6.45
C VAL A 273 -5.76 -21.77 6.28
N HIS A 274 -5.08 -20.94 7.08
CA HIS A 274 -5.09 -19.48 6.90
C HIS A 274 -4.30 -19.03 5.66
N CYS A 275 -3.45 -19.91 5.12
CA CYS A 275 -2.48 -19.61 4.07
C CYS A 275 -2.76 -20.27 2.72
N SER A 276 -3.86 -21.00 2.55
CA SER A 276 -4.17 -21.81 1.35
C SER A 276 -3.21 -22.99 1.10
N PRO A 277 -3.25 -24.06 1.93
CA PRO A 277 -2.41 -25.26 1.77
C PRO A 277 -2.61 -25.99 0.44
N SER A 278 -3.80 -25.92 -0.14
CA SER A 278 -4.12 -26.47 -1.47
C SER A 278 -3.25 -25.88 -2.60
N ARG A 279 -2.59 -24.75 -2.34
CA ARG A 279 -1.66 -24.07 -3.26
C ARG A 279 -0.20 -24.14 -2.78
N GLY A 280 0.09 -25.00 -1.80
CA GLY A 280 1.43 -25.19 -1.25
C GLY A 280 1.88 -24.14 -0.24
N TYR A 281 0.97 -23.30 0.26
CA TYR A 281 1.30 -22.27 1.24
C TYR A 281 0.90 -22.68 2.64
N PHE A 282 1.83 -22.53 3.58
CA PHE A 282 1.66 -22.97 4.95
C PHE A 282 2.08 -21.86 5.93
N CYS A 283 1.55 -21.92 7.14
CA CYS A 283 1.87 -20.94 8.17
C CYS A 283 3.24 -21.27 8.77
N ARG A 284 4.21 -20.37 8.62
CA ARG A 284 5.59 -20.56 9.08
C ARG A 284 6.09 -19.32 9.80
N ARG A 285 7.18 -19.48 10.55
CA ARG A 285 7.85 -18.35 11.19
C ARG A 285 8.58 -17.50 10.16
N GLY A 286 8.70 -16.20 10.45
CA GLY A 286 9.50 -15.27 9.65
C GLY A 286 10.96 -15.72 9.46
N LYS A 287 11.59 -15.24 8.40
CA LYS A 287 12.98 -15.53 8.02
C LYS A 287 13.98 -14.80 8.90
N ILE A 288 13.72 -13.54 9.23
CA ILE A 288 14.53 -12.68 10.09
C ILE A 288 13.82 -12.41 11.42
N TYR A 289 12.57 -11.96 11.41
CA TYR A 289 11.77 -11.73 12.61
C TYR A 289 11.01 -13.00 12.99
N LYS A 290 11.63 -13.83 13.84
CA LYS A 290 11.13 -15.17 14.20
C LYS A 290 9.79 -15.19 14.94
N SER A 291 9.35 -14.05 15.50
CA SER A 291 8.03 -13.93 16.11
C SER A 291 6.92 -13.70 15.08
N ALA A 292 7.25 -13.24 13.87
CA ALA A 292 6.26 -13.15 12.79
C ALA A 292 5.81 -14.55 12.35
N HIS A 293 4.54 -14.66 12.01
CA HIS A 293 3.97 -15.84 11.37
C HIS A 293 3.41 -15.46 10.00
N VAL A 294 3.90 -16.13 8.97
CA VAL A 294 3.73 -15.74 7.58
C VAL A 294 3.39 -16.92 6.68
N CYS A 295 2.63 -16.67 5.64
CA CYS A 295 2.22 -17.63 4.64
C CYS A 295 3.35 -17.87 3.63
N THR A 296 4.07 -18.97 3.84
CA THR A 296 5.26 -19.34 3.06
C THR A 296 4.91 -20.43 2.07
N LEU A 297 5.34 -20.26 0.81
CA LEU A 297 5.32 -21.33 -0.18
C LEU A 297 6.34 -22.40 0.22
N GLU A 298 5.87 -23.61 0.47
CA GLU A 298 6.75 -24.77 0.58
C GLU A 298 6.59 -25.58 -0.70
N GLN A 299 7.68 -25.72 -1.45
CA GLN A 299 7.69 -26.70 -2.53
C GLN A 299 7.50 -28.08 -1.88
N SER A 300 6.50 -28.82 -2.34
CA SER A 300 6.38 -30.24 -2.04
C SER A 300 7.72 -30.88 -2.38
N ARG A 301 8.39 -31.46 -1.38
CA ARG A 301 9.53 -32.35 -1.62
C ARG A 301 9.03 -33.42 -2.59
N MET A 302 9.44 -33.36 -3.85
CA MET A 302 9.47 -34.52 -4.72
C MET A 302 10.62 -35.41 -4.26
#